data_AF-A0AAJ7BS66-F1
#
_entry.id   AF-A0AAJ7BS66-F1
#
_cell.length_a   1.000
_cell.length_b   1.000
_cell.length_c   1.000
_cell.angle_alpha   90.00
_cell.angle_beta   90.00
_cell.angle_gamma   90.00
#
_symmetry.space_group_name_H-M   'P 1'
#
loop_
_entity.id
_entity.type
_entity.pdbx_description
1 polymer ?
#
loop_
_entity_poly.entity_id
_entity_poly.type
_entity_poly.pdbx_seq_one_letter_code
_entity_poly.pdbx_strand_id
1 'polypeptide(L)'
;MLSLSNVAAQAVSATNKLLHEVRLAGFKAAPLAMVQIAGLKNFKPPPVYNVEFPEKRKLPIMQKVPQYPPSMRPFKMQKKLKFMRGPELIHNSLIHKQFGIVATGGGRLRSGHFEMMRLTIGRKLDVNRMFAIWRVDAPWQPVTKKGQGQRMGGGKGAIDHYVTPIKAGRVILEVGGTCEYVEIKKVLTDVANKLPFKAIAVNEYEMQKMKQKESRIENQNLNPWTFKYFIQNNIQGCHTWISPVDKIWFGKYN
;
A
#
# COMPACT_ATOMS: atom_id res chain seq x y z
N MET A 1 -2.35 -60.00 -30.25
CA MET A 1 -3.33 -58.91 -30.04
C MET A 1 -4.53 -59.48 -29.31
N LEU A 2 -4.65 -59.25 -28.00
CA LEU A 2 -5.95 -59.24 -27.33
C LEU A 2 -6.28 -57.75 -27.18
N SER A 3 -7.26 -57.27 -27.93
CA SER A 3 -7.53 -55.84 -28.08
C SER A 3 -7.97 -55.23 -26.75
N LEU A 4 -7.42 -54.04 -26.44
CA LEU A 4 -7.79 -53.21 -25.28
C LEU A 4 -9.31 -52.96 -25.18
N SER A 5 -10.05 -53.13 -26.27
CA SER A 5 -11.52 -53.08 -26.30
C SER A 5 -12.21 -54.19 -25.50
N ASN A 6 -11.65 -55.40 -25.43
CA ASN A 6 -12.29 -56.53 -24.74
C ASN A 6 -12.19 -56.41 -23.21
N VAL A 7 -11.09 -55.85 -22.69
CA VAL A 7 -10.90 -55.66 -21.24
C VAL A 7 -11.85 -54.57 -20.72
N ALA A 8 -12.04 -53.49 -21.47
CA ALA A 8 -12.99 -52.43 -21.12
C ALA A 8 -14.45 -52.93 -21.18
N ALA A 9 -14.80 -53.73 -22.18
CA ALA A 9 -16.16 -54.29 -22.31
C ALA A 9 -16.50 -55.27 -21.17
N GLN A 10 -15.54 -56.10 -20.74
CA GLN A 10 -15.72 -57.01 -19.59
C GLN A 10 -15.86 -56.25 -18.26
N ALA A 11 -15.11 -55.16 -18.08
CA ALA A 11 -15.24 -54.31 -16.89
C ALA A 11 -16.61 -53.63 -16.81
N VAL A 12 -17.12 -53.09 -17.93
CA VAL A 12 -18.44 -52.43 -17.99
C VAL A 12 -19.59 -53.44 -17.80
N SER A 13 -19.45 -54.66 -18.31
CA SER A 13 -20.42 -55.74 -18.09
C SER A 13 -20.47 -56.18 -16.63
N ALA A 14 -19.31 -56.30 -15.97
CA ALA A 14 -19.21 -56.64 -14.55
C ALA A 14 -19.82 -55.56 -13.64
N THR A 15 -19.58 -54.28 -13.94
CA THR A 15 -20.20 -53.17 -13.20
C THR A 15 -21.71 -53.10 -13.38
N ASN A 16 -22.21 -53.40 -14.58
CA ASN A 16 -23.66 -53.40 -14.84
C ASN A 16 -24.38 -54.58 -14.18
N LYS A 17 -23.73 -55.75 -14.07
CA LYS A 17 -24.26 -56.89 -13.29
C LYS A 17 -24.37 -56.57 -11.80
N LEU A 18 -23.32 -55.98 -11.21
CA LEU A 18 -23.33 -55.53 -9.81
C LEU A 18 -24.41 -54.49 -9.54
N LEU A 19 -24.60 -53.53 -10.45
CA LEU A 19 -25.67 -52.51 -10.31
C LEU A 19 -27.07 -53.10 -10.44
N HIS A 20 -27.26 -54.17 -11.22
CA HIS A 20 -28.55 -54.85 -11.35
C HIS A 20 -28.86 -55.75 -10.14
N GLU A 21 -27.85 -56.39 -9.55
CA GLU A 21 -27.99 -57.17 -8.31
C GLU A 21 -28.30 -56.27 -7.10
N VAL A 22 -27.67 -55.09 -7.01
CA VAL A 22 -27.97 -54.09 -5.98
C VAL A 22 -29.39 -53.51 -6.12
N ARG A 23 -29.95 -53.50 -7.35
CA ARG A 23 -31.31 -53.00 -7.62
C ARG A 23 -32.41 -54.01 -7.31
N LEU A 24 -32.11 -55.32 -7.34
CA LEU A 24 -33.03 -56.41 -6.98
C LEU A 24 -33.01 -56.72 -5.48
N ALA A 25 -31.88 -56.49 -4.80
CA ALA A 25 -31.84 -56.48 -3.35
C ALA A 25 -32.54 -55.20 -2.87
N GLY A 26 -33.83 -55.30 -2.55
CA GLY A 26 -34.67 -54.21 -2.03
C GLY A 26 -34.21 -53.66 -0.68
N PHE A 27 -33.00 -53.11 -0.62
CA PHE A 27 -32.55 -52.23 0.44
C PHE A 27 -33.41 -50.97 0.34
N LYS A 28 -34.44 -50.90 1.18
CA LYS A 28 -35.09 -49.64 1.54
C LYS A 28 -33.95 -48.67 1.83
N ALA A 29 -33.77 -47.65 0.98
CA ALA A 29 -32.82 -46.59 1.25
C ALA A 29 -33.17 -46.06 2.65
N ALA A 30 -32.29 -46.33 3.63
CA ALA A 30 -32.45 -45.75 4.94
C ALA A 30 -32.61 -44.23 4.73
N PRO A 31 -33.58 -43.58 5.38
CA PRO A 31 -33.68 -42.13 5.28
C PRO A 31 -32.29 -41.59 5.61
N LEU A 32 -31.71 -40.79 4.69
CA LEU A 32 -30.48 -40.07 4.94
C LEU A 32 -30.74 -39.26 6.22
N ALA A 33 -30.34 -39.82 7.35
CA ALA A 33 -30.35 -39.13 8.61
C ALA A 33 -29.37 -37.99 8.39
N MET A 34 -29.90 -36.80 8.14
CA MET A 34 -29.13 -35.57 8.17
C MET A 34 -28.70 -35.38 9.61
N VAL A 35 -27.64 -36.10 10.02
CA VAL A 35 -26.97 -35.87 11.28
C VAL A 35 -26.40 -34.46 11.16
N GLN A 36 -27.02 -33.51 11.86
CA GLN A 36 -26.42 -32.21 12.08
C GLN A 36 -25.14 -32.45 12.90
N ILE A 37 -24.02 -32.65 12.20
CA ILE A 37 -22.69 -32.60 12.81
C ILE A 37 -22.50 -31.13 13.15
N ALA A 38 -22.93 -30.73 14.35
CA ALA A 38 -22.54 -29.46 14.94
C ALA A 38 -21.02 -29.53 15.15
N GLY A 39 -20.25 -29.15 14.12
CA GLY A 39 -18.80 -29.16 14.17
C GLY A 39 -18.33 -28.34 15.37
N LEU A 40 -17.42 -28.90 16.18
CA LEU A 40 -16.80 -28.15 17.28
C LEU A 40 -16.21 -26.86 16.71
N LYS A 41 -16.60 -25.72 17.30
CA LYS A 41 -16.03 -24.43 16.94
C LYS A 41 -14.54 -24.46 17.27
N ASN A 42 -13.69 -24.44 16.24
CA ASN A 42 -12.25 -24.34 16.41
C ASN A 42 -11.86 -22.88 16.68
N PHE A 43 -11.75 -22.51 17.96
CA PHE A 43 -11.26 -21.19 18.36
C PHE A 43 -9.74 -21.17 18.30
N LYS A 44 -9.20 -20.36 17.40
CA LYS A 44 -7.76 -20.12 17.36
C LYS A 44 -7.35 -19.39 18.65
N PRO A 45 -6.19 -19.74 19.24
CA PRO A 45 -5.67 -18.98 20.37
C PRO A 45 -5.43 -17.53 19.95
N PRO A 46 -5.57 -16.56 20.87
CA PRO A 46 -5.31 -15.16 20.57
C PRO A 46 -3.83 -14.97 20.18
N PRO A 47 -3.53 -14.08 19.23
CA PRO A 47 -2.16 -13.78 18.85
C PRO A 47 -1.40 -13.10 20.01
N VAL A 48 -0.15 -13.51 20.21
CA VAL A 48 0.75 -12.88 21.18
C VAL A 48 1.51 -11.75 20.49
N TYR A 49 1.52 -10.58 21.10
CA TYR A 49 2.17 -9.38 20.56
C TYR A 49 3.47 -9.11 21.32
N ASN A 50 4.61 -9.18 20.65
CA ASN A 50 5.89 -8.75 21.21
C ASN A 50 6.26 -7.39 20.62
N VAL A 51 5.77 -6.31 21.23
CA VAL A 51 5.85 -4.94 20.69
C VAL A 51 6.49 -4.01 21.70
N GLU A 52 7.53 -3.32 21.28
CA GLU A 52 8.18 -2.28 22.07
C GLU A 52 7.39 -0.96 21.91
N PHE A 53 7.00 -0.36 23.03
CA PHE A 53 6.26 0.90 23.04
C PHE A 53 7.20 2.09 23.15
N PRO A 54 7.04 3.13 22.31
CA PRO A 54 7.76 4.38 22.49
C PRO A 54 7.26 5.12 23.72
N GLU A 55 8.11 5.97 24.28
CA GLU A 55 7.76 6.85 25.42
C GLU A 55 6.54 7.73 25.08
N LYS A 56 6.57 8.37 23.91
CA LYS A 56 5.46 9.20 23.40
C LYS A 56 4.64 8.39 22.40
N ARG A 57 3.42 8.01 22.82
CA ARG A 57 2.53 7.16 22.02
C ARG A 57 1.60 7.93 21.08
N LYS A 58 1.29 9.19 21.38
CA LYS A 58 0.46 10.06 20.53
C LYS A 58 1.33 10.80 19.51
N LEU A 59 0.76 11.06 18.33
CA LEU A 59 1.40 11.89 17.31
C LEU A 59 1.67 13.31 17.86
N PRO A 60 2.93 13.78 17.86
CA PRO A 60 3.23 15.15 18.26
C PRO A 60 2.66 16.14 17.26
N ILE A 61 2.41 17.37 17.73
CA ILE A 61 2.00 18.49 16.89
C ILE A 61 3.20 18.92 16.05
N MET A 62 3.01 18.96 14.72
CA MET A 62 4.04 19.41 13.79
C MET A 62 4.07 20.94 13.71
N GLN A 63 5.27 21.52 13.70
CA GLN A 63 5.43 22.96 13.51
C GLN A 63 4.99 23.37 12.10
N LYS A 64 4.17 24.41 11.99
CA LYS A 64 3.68 24.93 10.69
C LYS A 64 4.78 25.63 9.89
N VAL A 65 5.72 26.25 10.60
CA VAL A 65 6.81 27.05 10.05
C VAL A 65 8.11 26.52 10.66
N PRO A 66 9.15 26.26 9.86
CA PRO A 66 10.45 25.86 10.39
C PRO A 66 11.07 27.02 11.19
N GLN A 67 11.75 26.68 12.28
CA GLN A 67 12.45 27.66 13.10
C GLN A 67 13.78 28.03 12.45
N TYR A 68 14.03 29.33 12.29
CA TYR A 68 15.30 29.87 11.82
C TYR A 68 15.96 30.66 12.97
N PRO A 69 17.30 30.70 13.04
CA PRO A 69 17.97 31.56 14.01
C PRO A 69 17.61 33.03 13.73
N PRO A 70 17.53 33.91 14.76
CA PRO A 70 17.12 35.30 14.60
C PRO A 70 17.91 36.10 13.55
N SER A 71 19.18 35.72 13.32
CA SER A 71 20.06 36.33 12.31
C SER A 71 19.64 36.01 10.86
N MET A 72 18.97 34.88 10.62
CA MET A 72 18.64 34.40 9.28
C MET A 72 17.19 34.67 8.91
N ARG A 73 16.99 35.31 7.76
CA ARG A 73 15.65 35.45 7.17
C ARG A 73 15.27 34.17 6.40
N PRO A 74 14.00 33.74 6.45
CA PRO A 74 13.54 32.60 5.65
C PRO A 74 13.78 32.80 4.15
N PHE A 75 14.43 31.84 3.51
CA PHE A 75 14.79 31.94 2.09
C PHE A 75 13.64 31.49 1.17
N LYS A 76 13.54 32.12 -0.01
CA LYS A 76 12.52 31.78 -1.02
C LYS A 76 13.05 30.70 -1.97
N MET A 77 12.52 29.48 -1.91
CA MET A 77 12.97 28.37 -2.77
C MET A 77 12.26 28.29 -4.13
N GLN A 78 12.93 27.87 -5.20
CA GLN A 78 12.25 27.46 -6.45
C GLN A 78 11.35 26.24 -6.16
N LYS A 79 10.22 26.11 -6.88
CA LYS A 79 9.22 25.06 -6.63
C LYS A 79 9.75 23.61 -6.75
N LYS A 80 10.89 23.38 -7.43
CA LYS A 80 11.59 22.08 -7.64
C LYS A 80 10.64 20.86 -7.62
N LEU A 81 9.85 20.68 -8.69
CA LEU A 81 8.86 19.60 -8.79
C LEU A 81 9.46 18.18 -8.73
N LYS A 82 10.77 18.05 -8.98
CA LYS A 82 11.52 16.80 -8.86
C LYS A 82 11.42 16.13 -7.48
N PHE A 83 11.09 16.87 -6.42
CA PHE A 83 10.94 16.28 -5.08
C PHE A 83 9.72 15.39 -4.93
N MET A 84 8.74 15.46 -5.84
CA MET A 84 7.55 14.60 -5.83
C MET A 84 7.60 13.52 -6.91
N ARG A 85 8.51 13.66 -7.89
CA ARG A 85 8.59 12.75 -9.05
C ARG A 85 9.46 11.53 -8.73
N GLY A 86 9.02 10.37 -9.20
CA GLY A 86 9.72 9.08 -9.04
C GLY A 86 9.44 8.39 -7.69
N PRO A 87 10.11 7.24 -7.46
CA PRO A 87 9.96 6.47 -6.24
C PRO A 87 10.72 7.07 -5.05
N GLU A 88 10.23 6.73 -3.86
CA GLU A 88 10.93 6.87 -2.60
C GLU A 88 11.90 5.70 -2.41
N LEU A 89 13.18 6.01 -2.20
CA LEU A 89 14.24 5.00 -2.10
C LEU A 89 14.53 4.58 -0.66
N ILE A 90 14.42 5.50 0.29
CA ILE A 90 14.94 5.32 1.66
C ILE A 90 13.81 4.91 2.62
N HIS A 91 12.73 5.69 2.67
CA HIS A 91 11.68 5.51 3.68
C HIS A 91 10.44 4.82 3.11
N ASN A 92 10.66 3.65 2.52
CA ASN A 92 9.63 2.83 1.85
C ASN A 92 9.27 1.53 2.62
N SER A 93 9.89 1.30 3.78
CA SER A 93 9.66 0.16 4.66
C SER A 93 9.05 0.59 5.98
N LEU A 94 8.26 -0.30 6.61
CA LEU A 94 7.73 -0.08 7.95
C LEU A 94 8.81 -0.41 8.99
N ILE A 95 9.16 0.54 9.86
CA ILE A 95 10.18 0.33 10.91
C ILE A 95 9.62 -0.63 11.97
N HIS A 96 8.41 -0.37 12.46
CA HIS A 96 7.75 -1.20 13.47
C HIS A 96 7.08 -2.46 12.90
N LYS A 97 7.13 -2.66 11.56
CA LYS A 97 6.61 -3.85 10.85
C LYS A 97 5.14 -4.22 11.18
N GLN A 98 4.32 -3.23 11.52
CA GLN A 98 2.90 -3.44 11.84
C GLN A 98 1.99 -2.79 10.79
N PHE A 99 1.63 -1.53 10.99
CA PHE A 99 0.65 -0.83 10.16
C PHE A 99 1.14 0.57 9.77
N GLY A 100 0.68 1.05 8.62
CA GLY A 100 0.99 2.41 8.20
C GLY A 100 0.19 2.89 7.00
N ILE A 101 0.43 4.14 6.62
CA ILE A 101 -0.09 4.72 5.38
C ILE A 101 1.07 4.93 4.42
N VAL A 102 0.96 4.36 3.23
CA VAL A 102 1.94 4.49 2.15
C VAL A 102 1.36 5.34 1.03
N ALA A 103 2.14 6.33 0.59
CA ALA A 103 1.80 7.10 -0.60
C ALA A 103 2.02 6.26 -1.85
N THR A 104 1.03 6.15 -2.74
CA THR A 104 1.20 5.53 -4.06
C THR A 104 1.47 6.55 -5.17
N GLY A 105 1.20 7.84 -4.90
CA GLY A 105 1.53 8.96 -5.78
C GLY A 105 2.35 10.03 -5.07
N GLY A 106 2.98 10.90 -5.85
CA GLY A 106 3.71 12.07 -5.35
C GLY A 106 2.78 13.26 -5.06
N GLY A 107 3.14 14.09 -4.08
CA GLY A 107 2.36 15.28 -3.75
C GLY A 107 2.94 16.13 -2.62
N ARG A 108 2.18 17.13 -2.15
CA ARG A 108 2.60 18.03 -1.07
C ARG A 108 1.69 17.91 0.13
N LEU A 109 2.27 17.67 1.30
CA LEU A 109 1.58 17.76 2.58
C LEU A 109 1.68 19.19 3.14
N ARG A 110 0.53 19.80 3.41
CA ARG A 110 0.42 21.09 4.10
C ARG A 110 0.26 20.83 5.59
N SER A 111 0.52 21.85 6.43
CA SER A 111 0.31 21.76 7.88
C SER A 111 -1.11 21.31 8.27
N GLY A 112 -2.13 21.74 7.51
CA GLY A 112 -3.51 21.32 7.73
C GLY A 112 -3.75 19.82 7.51
N HIS A 113 -3.00 19.18 6.60
CA HIS A 113 -3.10 17.73 6.40
C HIS A 113 -2.51 16.98 7.59
N PHE A 114 -1.36 17.42 8.12
CA PHE A 114 -0.79 16.85 9.35
C PHE A 114 -1.77 16.94 10.52
N GLU A 115 -2.42 18.09 10.69
CA GLU A 115 -3.39 18.28 11.78
C GLU A 115 -4.65 17.43 11.59
N MET A 116 -5.17 17.33 10.37
CA MET A 116 -6.29 16.44 10.05
C MET A 116 -5.98 14.98 10.40
N MET A 117 -4.79 14.50 10.02
CA MET A 117 -4.32 13.14 10.30
C MET A 117 -4.15 12.91 11.81
N ARG A 118 -3.48 13.85 12.50
CA ARG A 118 -3.24 13.82 13.95
C ARG A 118 -4.55 13.73 14.72
N LEU A 119 -5.52 14.57 14.38
CA LEU A 119 -6.84 14.58 15.02
C LEU A 119 -7.63 13.30 14.72
N THR A 120 -7.64 12.84 13.48
CA THR A 120 -8.41 11.65 13.08
C THR A 120 -7.87 10.40 13.79
N ILE A 121 -6.54 10.21 13.79
CA ILE A 121 -5.89 9.10 14.47
C ILE A 121 -6.02 9.26 15.98
N GLY A 122 -5.76 10.45 16.53
CA GLY A 122 -5.83 10.71 17.96
C GLY A 122 -7.19 10.44 18.59
N ARG A 123 -8.29 10.56 17.83
CA ARG A 123 -9.66 10.22 18.29
C ARG A 123 -9.92 8.73 18.40
N LYS A 124 -9.16 7.89 17.70
CA LYS A 124 -9.36 6.43 17.62
C LYS A 124 -8.20 5.63 18.19
N LEU A 125 -7.14 6.32 18.63
CA LEU A 125 -5.94 5.72 19.18
C LEU A 125 -6.10 5.45 20.68
N ASP A 126 -6.11 4.17 21.05
CA ASP A 126 -6.07 3.75 22.44
C ASP A 126 -4.63 3.79 22.97
N VAL A 127 -4.29 4.82 23.74
CA VAL A 127 -2.92 5.10 24.21
C VAL A 127 -2.28 3.93 24.98
N ASN A 128 -3.10 3.13 25.67
CA ASN A 128 -2.61 2.00 26.47
C ASN A 128 -2.16 0.83 25.59
N ARG A 129 -2.82 0.62 24.45
CA ARG A 129 -2.62 -0.51 23.54
C ARG A 129 -1.86 -0.14 22.28
N MET A 130 -1.89 1.13 21.88
CA MET A 130 -1.47 1.61 20.56
C MET A 130 -0.58 2.85 20.67
N PHE A 131 0.24 3.05 19.64
CA PHE A 131 1.02 4.26 19.42
C PHE A 131 1.02 4.63 17.94
N ALA A 132 1.24 5.91 17.65
CA ALA A 132 1.37 6.42 16.29
C ALA A 132 2.56 7.36 16.15
N ILE A 133 3.33 7.19 15.08
CA ILE A 133 4.59 7.89 14.82
C ILE A 133 4.58 8.50 13.42
N TRP A 134 5.11 9.72 13.32
CA TRP A 134 5.38 10.35 12.04
C TRP A 134 6.60 9.74 11.36
N ARG A 135 6.47 9.35 10.09
CA ARG A 135 7.60 8.95 9.24
C ARG A 135 8.03 10.07 8.30
N VAL A 136 7.43 11.25 8.42
CA VAL A 136 7.65 12.40 7.54
C VAL A 136 7.99 13.62 8.39
N ASP A 137 8.90 14.43 7.87
CA ASP A 137 9.35 15.66 8.52
C ASP A 137 8.28 16.75 8.51
N ALA A 138 8.40 17.68 9.45
CA ALA A 138 7.60 18.89 9.48
C ALA A 138 7.69 19.67 8.16
N PRO A 139 6.66 20.46 7.80
CA PRO A 139 6.69 21.31 6.62
C PRO A 139 7.92 22.22 6.55
N TRP A 140 8.77 22.00 5.55
CA TRP A 140 10.04 22.72 5.40
C TRP A 140 10.18 23.45 4.05
N GLN A 141 9.49 23.01 3.00
CA GLN A 141 9.60 23.62 1.67
C GLN A 141 8.74 24.90 1.60
N PRO A 142 9.31 26.09 1.38
CA PRO A 142 8.53 27.32 1.30
C PRO A 142 7.80 27.43 -0.04
N VAL A 143 6.50 27.74 0.02
CA VAL A 143 5.66 28.02 -1.15
C VAL A 143 5.35 29.52 -1.18
N THR A 144 5.80 30.20 -2.23
CA THR A 144 5.56 31.64 -2.41
C THR A 144 4.29 31.91 -3.21
N LYS A 145 3.54 32.94 -2.82
CA LYS A 145 2.35 33.43 -3.52
C LYS A 145 2.46 34.95 -3.71
N LYS A 146 2.02 35.45 -4.86
CA LYS A 146 1.84 36.90 -5.08
C LYS A 146 0.45 37.32 -4.60
N GLY A 147 0.30 38.59 -4.21
CA GLY A 147 -1.01 39.15 -3.89
C GLY A 147 -1.99 39.01 -5.06
N GLN A 148 -3.27 38.84 -4.75
CA GLN A 148 -4.31 38.84 -5.78
C GLN A 148 -4.37 40.21 -6.47
N GLY A 149 -4.60 40.24 -7.79
CA GLY A 149 -4.67 41.47 -8.59
C GLY A 149 -3.31 42.05 -9.05
N GLN A 150 -2.18 41.46 -8.64
CA GLN A 150 -0.85 41.94 -9.05
C GLN A 150 -0.49 41.48 -10.48
N ARG A 151 0.17 42.36 -11.24
CA ARG A 151 0.65 42.04 -12.59
C ARG A 151 1.83 41.04 -12.57
N MET A 152 2.13 40.47 -13.73
CA MET A 152 3.35 39.67 -13.94
C MET A 152 4.60 40.56 -13.83
N GLY A 153 5.76 39.99 -13.48
CA GLY A 153 6.98 40.76 -13.20
C GLY A 153 7.12 41.18 -11.73
N GLY A 154 7.97 42.16 -11.41
CA GLY A 154 8.13 42.68 -10.03
C GLY A 154 8.74 41.70 -9.01
N GLY A 155 9.45 40.66 -9.48
CA GLY A 155 10.12 39.69 -8.62
C GLY A 155 9.22 38.63 -7.98
N LYS A 156 9.77 37.95 -6.98
CA LYS A 156 9.14 36.78 -6.34
C LYS A 156 8.32 37.19 -5.11
N GLY A 157 7.10 36.68 -5.01
CA GLY A 157 6.19 36.95 -3.89
C GLY A 157 6.71 36.50 -2.51
N ALA A 158 5.96 36.85 -1.47
CA ALA A 158 6.23 36.41 -0.10
C ALA A 158 5.95 34.91 0.07
N ILE A 159 6.51 34.31 1.13
CA ILE A 159 6.22 32.92 1.50
C ILE A 159 4.83 32.89 2.14
N ASP A 160 3.94 32.07 1.59
CA ASP A 160 2.55 31.93 2.03
C ASP A 160 2.42 30.80 3.07
N HIS A 161 2.97 29.63 2.75
CA HIS A 161 3.00 28.48 3.66
C HIS A 161 4.17 27.55 3.35
N TYR A 162 4.40 26.61 4.25
CA TYR A 162 5.37 25.53 4.08
C TYR A 162 4.67 24.22 3.78
N VAL A 163 5.35 23.36 3.02
CA VAL A 163 4.88 22.02 2.65
C VAL A 163 5.99 20.99 2.80
N THR A 164 5.61 19.73 2.96
CA THR A 164 6.53 18.59 2.82
C THR A 164 6.25 17.88 1.50
N PRO A 165 7.20 17.84 0.54
CA PRO A 165 7.04 17.08 -0.68
C PRO A 165 7.20 15.58 -0.39
N ILE A 166 6.32 14.76 -0.98
CA ILE A 166 6.26 13.31 -0.82
C ILE A 166 6.39 12.65 -2.19
N LYS A 167 7.16 11.56 -2.25
CA LYS A 167 7.29 10.67 -3.42
C LYS A 167 6.44 9.42 -3.28
N ALA A 168 6.21 8.74 -4.41
CA ALA A 168 5.51 7.47 -4.43
C ALA A 168 6.33 6.38 -3.70
N GLY A 169 5.68 5.58 -2.87
CA GLY A 169 6.30 4.56 -2.01
C GLY A 169 6.71 5.07 -0.62
N ARG A 170 6.56 6.37 -0.33
CA ARG A 170 6.91 6.92 1.00
C ARG A 170 5.90 6.50 2.06
N VAL A 171 6.40 5.96 3.17
CA VAL A 171 5.60 5.76 4.40
C VAL A 171 5.40 7.12 5.07
N ILE A 172 4.15 7.49 5.31
CA ILE A 172 3.78 8.81 5.86
C ILE A 172 3.71 8.76 7.38
N LEU A 173 3.02 7.74 7.89
CA LEU A 173 2.81 7.51 9.31
C LEU A 173 2.79 6.02 9.59
N GLU A 174 3.16 5.68 10.81
CA GLU A 174 3.05 4.32 11.34
C GLU A 174 2.15 4.30 12.55
N VAL A 175 1.41 3.20 12.67
CA VAL A 175 0.66 2.86 13.87
C VAL A 175 1.10 1.48 14.30
N GLY A 176 1.39 1.35 15.59
CA GLY A 176 1.75 0.09 16.19
C GLY A 176 1.09 -0.13 17.55
N GLY A 177 1.34 -1.29 18.14
CA GLY A 177 0.78 -1.72 19.41
C GLY A 177 0.23 -3.14 19.40
N THR A 178 -0.53 -3.48 20.45
CA THR A 178 -1.22 -4.77 20.62
C THR A 178 -2.63 -4.70 20.01
N CYS A 179 -2.70 -4.40 18.72
CA CYS A 179 -3.95 -4.30 17.97
C CYS A 179 -3.89 -5.08 16.66
N GLU A 180 -5.06 -5.53 16.21
CA GLU A 180 -5.21 -6.17 14.91
C GLU A 180 -5.43 -5.14 13.81
N TYR A 181 -5.01 -5.49 12.59
CA TYR A 181 -5.16 -4.59 11.45
C TYR A 181 -6.62 -4.21 11.20
N VAL A 182 -7.57 -5.12 11.47
CA VAL A 182 -9.01 -4.90 11.25
C VAL A 182 -9.52 -3.71 12.06
N GLU A 183 -9.03 -3.52 13.28
CA GLU A 183 -9.43 -2.42 14.17
C GLU A 183 -9.05 -1.05 13.58
N ILE A 184 -7.84 -0.95 13.01
CA ILE A 184 -7.26 0.33 12.59
C ILE A 184 -7.41 0.62 11.09
N LYS A 185 -7.64 -0.42 10.26
CA LYS A 185 -7.69 -0.33 8.79
C LYS A 185 -8.68 0.73 8.31
N LYS A 186 -9.88 0.78 8.90
CA LYS A 186 -10.90 1.77 8.52
C LYS A 186 -10.41 3.19 8.74
N VAL A 187 -9.83 3.47 9.90
CA VAL A 187 -9.30 4.79 10.26
C VAL A 187 -8.15 5.19 9.34
N LEU A 188 -7.21 4.28 9.07
CA LEU A 188 -6.09 4.56 8.15
C LEU A 188 -6.59 4.80 6.72
N THR A 189 -7.60 4.06 6.28
CA THR A 189 -8.20 4.22 4.95
C THR A 189 -8.91 5.57 4.83
N ASP A 190 -9.67 5.97 5.85
CA ASP A 190 -10.33 7.28 5.91
C ASP A 190 -9.31 8.42 5.85
N VAL A 191 -8.18 8.27 6.54
CA VAL A 191 -7.08 9.24 6.48
C VAL A 191 -6.44 9.25 5.09
N ALA A 192 -6.15 8.08 4.51
CA ALA A 192 -5.53 7.95 3.19
C ALA A 192 -6.39 8.62 2.10
N ASN A 193 -7.71 8.47 2.16
CA ASN A 193 -8.66 9.08 1.21
C ASN A 193 -8.71 10.61 1.32
N LYS A 194 -8.38 11.19 2.48
CA LYS A 194 -8.34 12.64 2.69
C LYS A 194 -7.01 13.28 2.29
N LEU A 195 -6.02 12.49 1.91
CA LEU A 195 -4.73 13.01 1.48
C LEU A 195 -4.83 13.62 0.08
N PRO A 196 -4.00 14.62 -0.25
CA PRO A 196 -4.03 15.29 -1.55
C PRO A 196 -3.43 14.46 -2.69
N PHE A 197 -3.01 13.23 -2.41
CA PHE A 197 -2.44 12.28 -3.37
C PHE A 197 -2.92 10.87 -3.04
N LYS A 198 -2.81 9.95 -3.99
CA LYS A 198 -3.20 8.56 -3.79
C LYS A 198 -2.34 7.92 -2.69
N ALA A 199 -3.00 7.34 -1.72
CA ALA A 199 -2.37 6.64 -0.60
C ALA A 199 -3.21 5.43 -0.23
N ILE A 200 -2.59 4.46 0.42
CA ILE A 200 -3.23 3.23 0.87
C ILE A 200 -2.84 2.92 2.32
N ALA A 201 -3.79 2.39 3.08
CA ALA A 201 -3.50 1.74 4.34
C ALA A 201 -2.90 0.36 4.07
N VAL A 202 -1.83 0.02 4.76
CA VAL A 202 -1.14 -1.27 4.59
C VAL A 202 -0.73 -1.85 5.94
N ASN A 203 -0.70 -3.18 6.00
CA ASN A 203 0.09 -3.91 6.98
C ASN A 203 1.37 -4.48 6.34
N GLU A 204 2.31 -4.94 7.15
CA GLU A 204 3.58 -5.49 6.68
C GLU A 204 3.39 -6.66 5.71
N TYR A 205 2.46 -7.57 6.02
CA TYR A 205 2.15 -8.71 5.15
C TYR A 205 1.62 -8.29 3.77
N GLU A 206 0.72 -7.30 3.72
CA GLU A 206 0.17 -6.72 2.50
C GLU A 206 1.28 -6.05 1.68
N MET A 207 2.22 -5.34 2.31
CA MET A 207 3.37 -4.76 1.62
C MET A 207 4.28 -5.83 1.01
N GLN A 208 4.63 -6.87 1.77
CA GLN A 208 5.46 -7.97 1.28
C GLN A 208 4.77 -8.70 0.13
N LYS A 209 3.46 -8.94 0.24
CA LYS A 209 2.64 -9.54 -0.82
C LYS A 209 2.61 -8.68 -2.08
N MET A 210 2.52 -7.35 -1.96
CA MET A 210 2.59 -6.44 -3.10
C MET A 210 3.96 -6.51 -3.80
N LYS A 211 5.05 -6.50 -3.04
CA LYS A 211 6.42 -6.64 -3.58
C LYS A 211 6.62 -7.99 -4.29
N GLN A 212 6.19 -9.09 -3.66
CA GLN A 212 6.24 -10.42 -4.25
C GLN A 212 5.41 -10.49 -5.52
N LYS A 213 4.20 -9.90 -5.52
CA LYS A 213 3.35 -9.83 -6.70
C LYS A 213 4.03 -9.08 -7.85
N GLU A 214 4.67 -7.94 -7.58
CA GLU A 214 5.42 -7.20 -8.60
C GLU A 214 6.56 -8.04 -9.18
N SER A 215 7.39 -8.66 -8.32
CA SER A 215 8.48 -9.54 -8.77
C SER A 215 7.99 -10.75 -9.56
N ARG A 216 6.84 -11.32 -9.17
CA ARG A 216 6.23 -12.44 -9.88
C ARG A 216 5.75 -12.02 -11.25
N ILE A 217 5.10 -10.85 -11.36
CA ILE A 217 4.65 -10.31 -12.66
C ILE A 217 5.85 -10.07 -13.57
N GLU A 218 6.95 -9.52 -13.04
CA GLU A 218 8.18 -9.28 -13.81
C GLU A 218 8.81 -10.59 -14.30
N ASN A 219 8.92 -11.60 -13.45
CA ASN A 219 9.50 -12.90 -13.80
C ASN A 219 8.60 -13.73 -14.73
N GLN A 220 7.27 -13.59 -14.64
CA GLN A 220 6.30 -14.30 -15.48
C GLN A 220 5.99 -13.57 -16.79
N ASN A 221 6.57 -12.39 -17.02
CA ASN A 221 6.31 -11.63 -18.22
C ASN A 221 6.91 -12.34 -19.45
N LEU A 222 6.04 -12.92 -20.29
CA LEU A 222 6.42 -13.58 -21.53
C LEU A 222 6.75 -12.61 -22.67
N ASN A 223 6.35 -11.34 -22.55
CA ASN A 223 6.59 -10.36 -23.59
C ASN A 223 8.10 -9.97 -23.63
N PRO A 224 8.83 -10.28 -24.73
CA PRO A 224 10.24 -9.94 -24.85
C PRO A 224 10.46 -8.41 -24.95
N TRP A 225 9.44 -7.68 -25.41
CA TRP A 225 9.49 -6.25 -25.65
C TRP A 225 9.02 -5.46 -24.42
N THR A 226 9.89 -5.35 -23.42
CA THR A 226 9.62 -4.53 -22.23
C THR A 226 9.98 -3.06 -22.46
N PHE A 227 9.28 -2.13 -21.81
CA PHE A 227 9.60 -0.70 -21.88
C PHE A 227 11.04 -0.40 -21.43
N LYS A 228 11.54 -1.17 -20.45
CA LYS A 228 12.94 -1.16 -20.03
C LYS A 228 13.89 -1.53 -21.19
N TYR A 229 13.58 -2.59 -21.92
CA TYR A 229 14.37 -3.03 -23.07
C TYR A 229 14.39 -2.00 -24.21
N PHE A 230 13.24 -1.40 -24.55
CA PHE A 230 13.18 -0.34 -25.57
C PHE A 230 14.09 0.84 -25.24
N ILE A 231 14.03 1.31 -23.99
CA ILE A 231 14.83 2.44 -23.52
C ILE A 231 16.31 2.08 -23.50
N GLN A 232 16.70 0.93 -22.97
CA GLN A 232 18.12 0.57 -22.85
C GLN A 232 18.80 0.45 -24.21
N ASN A 233 18.08 -0.05 -25.21
CA ASN A 233 18.61 -0.23 -26.57
C ASN A 233 18.34 0.96 -27.51
N ASN A 234 17.75 2.06 -27.01
CA ASN A 234 17.37 3.23 -27.81
C ASN A 234 16.63 2.86 -29.12
N ILE A 235 15.70 1.90 -29.03
CA ILE A 235 14.97 1.38 -30.18
C ILE A 235 14.20 2.52 -30.86
N GLN A 236 14.27 2.60 -32.19
CA GLN A 236 13.65 3.66 -33.00
C GLN A 236 14.06 5.09 -32.57
N GLY A 237 15.23 5.24 -31.94
CA GLY A 237 15.68 6.55 -31.46
C GLY A 237 14.81 7.11 -30.33
N CYS A 238 14.20 6.26 -29.50
CA CYS A 238 13.25 6.67 -28.46
C CYS A 238 13.80 7.70 -27.46
N HIS A 239 15.12 7.81 -27.33
CA HIS A 239 15.78 8.79 -26.47
C HIS A 239 15.55 10.24 -26.86
N THR A 240 15.16 10.50 -28.11
CA THR A 240 14.90 11.84 -28.65
C THR A 240 13.60 12.45 -28.14
N TRP A 241 12.57 11.63 -27.93
CA TRP A 241 11.24 12.08 -27.54
C TRP A 241 10.85 11.71 -26.10
N ILE A 242 11.55 10.77 -25.45
CA ILE A 242 11.24 10.36 -24.08
C ILE A 242 11.85 11.28 -23.01
N SER A 243 11.15 11.45 -21.87
CA SER A 243 11.67 12.23 -20.75
C SER A 243 12.95 11.59 -20.16
N PRO A 244 13.94 12.40 -19.74
CA PRO A 244 15.11 11.87 -19.01
C PRO A 244 14.74 11.06 -17.76
N VAL A 245 13.60 11.35 -17.13
CA VAL A 245 13.13 10.63 -15.93
C VAL A 245 12.60 9.24 -16.29
N ASP A 246 11.97 9.08 -17.45
CA ASP A 246 11.46 7.79 -17.90
C ASP A 246 12.62 6.88 -18.30
N LYS A 247 13.75 7.45 -18.73
CA LYS A 247 15.00 6.70 -18.91
C LYS A 247 15.51 6.05 -17.61
N ILE A 248 15.21 6.66 -16.46
CA ILE A 248 15.62 6.17 -15.15
C ILE A 248 14.60 5.15 -14.61
N TRP A 249 13.31 5.46 -14.73
CA TRP A 249 12.25 4.68 -14.08
C TRP A 249 11.38 3.84 -15.01
N PHE A 250 11.75 3.75 -16.29
CA PHE A 250 11.13 2.90 -17.29
C PHE A 250 9.60 3.05 -17.35
N GLY A 251 9.09 4.28 -17.32
CA GLY A 251 7.67 4.59 -17.48
C GLY A 251 6.77 4.19 -16.30
N LYS A 252 7.34 3.72 -15.18
CA LYS A 252 6.57 3.39 -13.97
C LYS A 252 6.02 4.62 -13.23
N TYR A 253 6.64 5.78 -13.42
CA TYR A 253 6.28 7.02 -12.72
C TYR A 253 6.18 8.18 -13.70
N ASN A 254 4.95 8.64 -13.94
CA ASN A 254 4.65 9.76 -14.82
C ASN A 254 4.42 11.05 -14.02
#